data_AF-A0A937WHJ5-F1
#
_entry.id   AF-A0A937WHJ5-F1
#
_cell.length_a   1.000
_cell.length_b   1.000
_cell.length_c   1.000
_cell.angle_alpha   90.00
_cell.angle_beta   90.00
_cell.angle_gamma   90.00
#
_symmetry.space_group_name_H-M   'P 1'
#
loop_
_entity.id
_entity.type
_entity.pdbx_description
1 polymer ?
#
loop_
_entity_poly.entity_id
_entity_poly.type
_entity_poly.pdbx_seq_one_letter_code
_entity_poly.pdbx_strand_id
1 'polypeptide(L)' 'MDGFRVNSTDKEIQITVSRSLVDIAAINNLLTRLRVEQLVKKANFTEEVVKVADEIKKSWWEKNKARYMEGPLDGDSH' A
#
# COMPACT_ATOMS: atom_id res chain seq x y z
N MET A 1 17.81 8.51 -15.94
CA MET A 1 18.41 8.52 -14.59
C MET A 1 17.66 7.49 -13.76
N ASP A 2 18.38 6.55 -13.14
CA ASP A 2 17.80 5.35 -12.52
C ASP A 2 16.84 5.70 -11.39
N GLY A 3 15.55 5.50 -11.69
CA GLY A 3 14.45 5.80 -10.80
C GLY A 3 14.19 4.74 -9.72
N PHE A 4 14.82 3.58 -9.85
CA PHE A 4 14.64 2.43 -8.97
C PHE A 4 16.01 1.84 -8.64
N ARG A 5 16.25 1.57 -7.35
CA ARG A 5 17.44 0.88 -6.87
C ARG A 5 17.01 -0.15 -5.85
N VAL A 6 17.53 -1.36 -5.98
CA VAL A 6 17.32 -2.45 -5.03
C VAL A 6 18.68 -2.87 -4.52
N ASN A 7 18.83 -2.91 -3.20
CA ASN A 7 19.99 -3.46 -2.54
C ASN A 7 19.53 -4.59 -1.62
N SER A 8 20.22 -5.73 -1.65
CA SER A 8 19.91 -6.87 -0.81
C SER A 8 21.10 -7.17 0.07
N THR A 9 20.84 -7.31 1.36
CA THR A 9 21.81 -7.78 2.34
C THR A 9 21.31 -9.09 2.94
N ASP A 10 22.13 -9.76 3.75
CA ASP A 10 21.73 -10.99 4.44
C ASP A 10 20.57 -10.79 5.43
N LYS A 11 20.29 -9.55 5.83
CA LYS A 11 19.27 -9.22 6.85
C LYS A 11 18.02 -8.53 6.28
N GLU A 12 18.18 -7.78 5.19
CA GLU A 12 17.10 -6.93 4.67
C GLU A 12 17.27 -6.61 3.18
N ILE A 13 16.14 -6.30 2.55
CA ILE A 13 16.07 -5.78 1.18
C ILE A 13 15.68 -4.30 1.26
N GLN A 14 16.55 -3.44 0.75
CA GLN A 14 16.34 -1.99 0.66
C GLN A 14 15.90 -1.63 -0.76
N ILE A 15 14.69 -1.09 -0.90
CA ILE A 15 14.14 -0.61 -2.17
C ILE A 15 14.08 0.91 -2.11
N THR A 16 14.79 1.57 -3.02
CA THR A 16 14.78 3.03 -3.18
C THR A 16 14.13 3.38 -4.50
N VAL A 17 13.21 4.33 -4.47
CA VAL A 17 12.50 4.80 -5.66
C VAL A 17 12.35 6.31 -5.65
N SER A 18 12.52 6.94 -6.81
CA SER A 18 12.29 8.38 -6.96
C SER A 18 10.81 8.69 -6.76
N ARG A 19 10.52 9.63 -5.86
CA ARG A 19 9.15 10.05 -5.52
C ARG A 19 8.32 10.53 -6.72
N SER A 20 8.97 11.03 -7.77
CA SER A 20 8.31 11.43 -9.01
C SER A 20 7.78 10.27 -9.86
N LEU A 21 8.17 9.03 -9.55
CA LEU A 21 7.84 7.83 -10.34
C LEU A 21 6.84 6.92 -9.64
N VAL A 22 6.45 7.24 -8.40
CA VAL A 22 5.58 6.37 -7.61
C VAL A 22 4.54 7.17 -6.84
N ASP A 23 3.34 6.62 -6.83
CA ASP A 23 2.32 7.02 -5.89
C ASP A 23 2.56 6.32 -4.54
N ILE A 24 2.66 7.11 -3.48
CA ILE A 24 2.81 6.63 -2.10
C ILE A 24 1.63 5.73 -1.71
N ALA A 25 0.42 6.00 -2.21
CA ALA A 25 -0.75 5.15 -1.95
C ALA A 25 -0.56 3.75 -2.55
N ALA A 26 -0.02 3.65 -3.77
CA ALA A 26 0.28 2.38 -4.42
C ALA A 26 1.34 1.58 -3.65
N ILE A 27 2.39 2.25 -3.15
CA ILE A 27 3.42 1.61 -2.30
C ILE A 27 2.82 1.09 -0.99
N ASN A 28 2.00 1.89 -0.32
CA ASN A 28 1.35 1.48 0.93
C ASN A 28 0.42 0.27 0.73
N ASN A 29 -0.30 0.23 -0.39
CA ASN A 29 -1.15 -0.92 -0.74
C ASN A 29 -0.33 -2.19 -0.98
N LEU A 30 0.80 -2.07 -1.70
CA LEU A 30 1.73 -3.18 -1.91
C LEU A 30 2.29 -3.72 -0.59
N LEU A 31 2.77 -2.84 0.29
CA LEU A 31 3.32 -3.24 1.59
C LEU A 31 2.26 -3.88 2.49
N THR A 32 1.04 -3.33 2.49
CA THR A 32 -0.10 -3.92 3.22
C THR A 32 -0.40 -5.33 2.72
N ARG A 33 -0.47 -5.51 1.40
CA ARG A 33 -0.71 -6.82 0.78
C ARG A 33 0.39 -7.82 1.15
N LEU A 34 1.66 -7.44 1.05
CA LEU A 34 2.79 -8.31 1.43
C LEU A 34 2.72 -8.70 2.91
N ARG A 35 2.30 -7.79 3.78
CA ARG A 35 2.12 -8.08 5.21
C ARG A 35 0.98 -9.07 5.45
N VAL A 36 -0.14 -8.92 4.75
CA VAL A 36 -1.25 -9.88 4.80
C VAL A 36 -0.82 -11.24 4.28
N GLU A 37 -0.13 -11.30 3.13
CA GLU A 37 0.38 -12.55 2.56
C GLU A 37 1.37 -13.25 3.51
N GLN A 38 2.21 -12.50 4.23
CA GLN A 38 3.07 -13.08 5.27
C GLN A 38 2.27 -13.61 6.46
N LEU A 39 1.24 -12.88 6.89
CA LEU A 39 0.37 -13.33 7.98
C LEU A 39 -0.39 -14.59 7.57
N VAL A 40 -0.93 -14.67 6.35
CA VAL A 40 -1.60 -15.87 5.81
C VAL A 40 -0.63 -17.02 5.57
N LYS A 41 0.61 -16.76 5.12
CA LYS A 41 1.64 -17.82 5.02
C LYS A 41 2.04 -18.38 6.39
N LYS A 42 2.08 -17.54 7.43
CA LYS A 42 2.39 -17.97 8.80
C LYS A 42 1.17 -18.59 9.50
N ALA A 43 -0.01 -18.09 9.18
CA ALA A 43 -1.30 -18.55 9.68
C ALA A 43 -1.95 -19.40 8.58
N ASN A 44 -1.63 -20.69 8.55
CA ASN A 44 -2.38 -21.70 7.81
C ASN A 44 -3.83 -21.85 8.34
N PHE A 45 -4.56 -20.74 8.58
CA PHE A 45 -5.50 -20.67 9.71
C PHE A 45 -6.63 -19.65 9.54
N THR A 46 -7.85 -20.20 9.72
CA THR A 46 -9.00 -19.69 10.50
C THR A 46 -9.56 -18.28 10.28
N GLU A 47 -10.89 -18.20 10.32
CA GLU A 47 -11.75 -17.01 10.05
C GLU A 47 -11.35 -15.70 10.74
N GLU A 48 -10.61 -15.73 11.85
CA GLU A 48 -10.19 -14.52 12.57
C GLU A 48 -9.18 -13.67 11.79
N VAL A 49 -8.33 -14.26 10.96
CA VAL A 49 -7.35 -13.51 10.15
C VAL A 49 -8.03 -12.69 9.07
N VAL A 50 -9.16 -13.18 8.53
CA VAL A 50 -9.96 -12.45 7.54
C VAL A 50 -10.54 -11.17 8.14
N LYS A 51 -11.00 -11.23 9.40
CA LYS A 51 -11.53 -10.06 10.12
C LYS A 51 -10.46 -8.98 10.30
N VAL A 52 -9.23 -9.36 10.65
CA VAL A 52 -8.11 -8.42 10.81
C VAL A 52 -7.75 -7.77 9.46
N ALA A 53 -7.78 -8.52 8.36
CA ALA A 53 -7.52 -7.97 7.02
C ALA A 53 -8.58 -6.94 6.61
N ASP A 54 -9.85 -7.18 6.94
CA ASP A 54 -10.95 -6.24 6.68
C ASP A 54 -10.89 -5.00 7.57
N GLU A 55 -10.50 -5.13 8.83
CA GLU A 55 -10.28 -3.99 9.73
C GLU A 55 -9.13 -3.09 9.24
N ILE A 56 -8.03 -3.68 8.76
CA ILE A 56 -6.90 -2.93 8.18
C ILE A 56 -7.34 -2.18 6.91
N LYS A 57 -8.07 -2.84 6.00
CA LYS A 57 -8.64 -2.18 4.80
C LYS A 57 -9.57 -1.03 5.17
N LYS A 58 -10.46 -1.26 6.14
CA LYS A 58 -11.45 -0.26 6.57
C LYS A 58 -10.79 0.94 7.23
N SER A 59 -9.82 0.72 8.13
CA SER A 59 -9.06 1.79 8.77
C SER A 59 -8.21 2.59 7.79
N TRP A 60 -7.64 1.93 6.78
CA TRP A 60 -6.91 2.61 5.71
C TRP A 60 -7.84 3.51 4.88
N TRP A 61 -9.00 2.99 4.48
CA TRP A 61 -10.01 3.76 3.76
C TRP A 61 -10.52 4.94 4.59
N GLU A 62 -10.87 4.74 5.85
CA GLU A 62 -11.34 5.82 6.75
C GLU A 62 -10.31 6.95 6.88
N LYS A 63 -9.01 6.62 6.95
CA LYS A 63 -7.94 7.62 7.06
C LYS A 63 -7.58 8.32 5.75
N ASN A 64 -7.86 7.71 4.60
CA ASN A 64 -7.42 8.24 3.30
C ASN A 64 -8.57 8.64 2.36
N LYS A 65 -9.83 8.36 2.72
CA LYS A 65 -11.03 8.68 1.94
C LYS A 65 -11.15 10.17 1.62
N ALA A 66 -10.81 11.05 2.55
CA ALA A 66 -10.84 12.50 2.35
C ALA A 66 -9.89 12.96 1.22
N ARG A 67 -8.75 12.28 1.03
CA ARG A 67 -7.77 12.61 -0.03
C ARG A 67 -8.13 12.02 -1.40
N TYR A 68 -9.12 11.12 -1.45
CA TYR A 68 -9.55 10.43 -2.66
C TYR A 68 -10.92 10.89 -3.18
N MET A 69 -11.70 11.60 -2.36
CA MET A 69 -13.01 12.17 -2.75
C MET A 69 -12.92 13.59 -3.29
N GLU A 70 -11.78 14.29 -3.15
CA GLU A 70 -11.48 15.51 -3.92
C GLU A 70 -10.91 15.10 -5.28
N GLY A 71 -11.80 14.73 -6.20
CA GLY A 71 -11.50 14.80 -7.63
C GLY A 71 -11.23 16.26 -8.03
N PRO A 72 -10.51 16.51 -9.14
CA PRO A 72 -10.31 17.87 -9.62
C PRO A 72 -11.67 18.54 -9.77
N LEU A 73 -11.78 19.74 -9.21
CA LEU A 73 -12.91 20.64 -9.40
C LEU A 73 -13.24 20.65 -10.90
N ASP A 74 -14.48 20.32 -11.25
CA ASP A 74 -15.04 20.63 -12.57
C ASP A 74 -14.87 22.14 -12.80
N GLY A 75 -13.80 22.45 -13.51
CA GLY A 75 -13.45 23.76 -14.04
C GLY A 75 -13.00 23.51 -15.47
N ASP A 76 -13.73 24.17 -16.38
CA ASP A 76 -13.57 24.19 -17.83
C ASP A 76 -14.21 23.02 -18.61
N SER A 77 -15.49 23.22 -18.92
CA SER A 77 -16.07 22.84 -20.21
C SER A 77 -17.08 23.90 -20.66
N HIS A 78 -16.60 24.72 -21.60
CA HIS A 78 -17.28 25.61 -22.54
C HIS A 78 -18.08 26.84 -22.06
#